data_AF-K2BXR6-F1
#
_entry.id   AF-K2BXR6-F1
#
_cell.length_a   1.000
_cell.length_b   1.000
_cell.length_c   1.000
_cell.angle_alpha   90.00
_cell.angle_beta   90.00
_cell.angle_gamma   90.00
#
_symmetry.space_group_name_H-M   'P 1'
#
loop_
_entity.id
_entity.type
_entity.pdbx_description
1 polymer ?
#
loop_
_entity_poly.entity_id
_entity_poly.type
_entity_poly.pdbx_seq_one_letter_code
_entity_poly.pdbx_strand_id
1 'polypeptide(L)'
;GGELFSSFDWQVPLSEVHYMQSCIEWWAKAVSCGNPTNHWFAQWLTTLRRSTLLADSKIILAVSLGYILVAFAKWRQFVRTSWSILWPVYAVCAFGLGFWFYSAPDIRFGLGFISLGFILLLLPVSFTCTKTIGTKPLVGMIVIIGMILLLAGGEYPLTTLSSKNLVTPSDYPPVESETAQLGDYTVYDSESSSYACWDKFPCTSRLNEIELRGPRLQDGFRVNPS
;
A
#
# COMPACT_ATOMS: atom_id res chain seq x y z
N GLY A 1 -38.95 11.17 -3.01
CA GLY A 1 -38.45 11.27 -4.40
C GLY A 1 -37.18 10.44 -4.62
N GLY A 2 -37.16 9.19 -4.14
CA GLY A 2 -35.99 8.31 -4.24
C GLY A 2 -36.20 7.08 -5.13
N GLU A 3 -37.28 7.03 -5.91
CA GLU A 3 -37.62 5.88 -6.76
C GLU A 3 -37.36 6.13 -8.25
N LEU A 4 -37.11 7.37 -8.67
CA LEU A 4 -36.88 7.70 -10.09
C LEU A 4 -35.47 7.35 -10.60
N PHE A 5 -34.53 7.04 -9.70
CA PHE A 5 -33.12 6.76 -10.03
C PHE A 5 -32.71 5.30 -9.71
N SER A 6 -33.65 4.44 -9.32
CA SER A 6 -33.37 3.13 -8.72
C SER A 6 -33.59 1.95 -9.69
N SER A 7 -33.88 2.21 -10.96
CA SER A 7 -34.37 1.21 -11.91
C SER A 7 -33.52 1.06 -13.16
N PHE A 8 -32.28 1.53 -13.15
CA PHE A 8 -31.39 1.34 -14.30
C PHE A 8 -30.77 -0.05 -14.26
N ASP A 9 -30.88 -0.77 -15.37
CA ASP A 9 -30.31 -2.11 -15.58
C ASP A 9 -28.77 -2.15 -15.62
N TRP A 10 -28.11 -0.99 -15.73
CA TRP A 10 -26.65 -0.85 -15.57
C TRP A 10 -26.23 -0.48 -14.14
N GLN A 11 -27.18 -0.22 -13.24
CA GLN A 11 -26.85 0.18 -11.88
C GLN A 11 -26.31 -1.02 -11.11
N VAL A 12 -25.12 -0.86 -10.53
CA VAL A 12 -24.55 -1.88 -9.63
C VAL A 12 -25.44 -2.01 -8.39
N PRO A 13 -25.85 -3.22 -7.99
CA PRO A 13 -26.65 -3.42 -6.79
C PRO A 13 -25.99 -2.80 -5.55
N LEU A 14 -26.77 -2.12 -4.71
CA LEU A 14 -26.26 -1.48 -3.49
C LEU A 14 -25.57 -2.49 -2.56
N SER A 15 -26.04 -3.74 -2.55
CA SER A 15 -25.40 -4.85 -1.84
C SER A 15 -23.98 -5.13 -2.33
N GLU A 16 -23.74 -5.12 -3.65
CA GLU A 16 -22.40 -5.28 -4.22
C GLU A 16 -21.50 -4.10 -3.89
N VAL A 17 -22.04 -2.87 -3.92
CA VAL A 17 -21.28 -1.67 -3.55
C VAL A 17 -20.83 -1.76 -2.08
N HIS A 18 -21.73 -2.13 -1.16
CA HIS A 18 -21.38 -2.29 0.25
C HIS A 18 -20.42 -3.46 0.52
N TYR A 19 -20.58 -4.56 -0.22
CA TYR A 19 -19.64 -5.67 -0.18
C TYR A 19 -18.23 -5.22 -0.61
N MET A 20 -18.13 -4.54 -1.76
CA MET A 20 -16.86 -4.06 -2.29
C MET A 20 -16.22 -3.01 -1.38
N GLN A 21 -17.01 -2.08 -0.84
CA GLN A 21 -16.53 -1.12 0.15
C GLN A 21 -15.91 -1.83 1.35
N SER A 22 -16.64 -2.80 1.92
CA SER A 22 -16.14 -3.59 3.05
C SER A 22 -14.85 -4.32 2.67
N CYS A 23 -14.82 -4.93 1.48
CA CYS A 23 -13.65 -5.58 0.93
C CYS A 23 -12.43 -4.67 0.88
N ILE A 24 -12.57 -3.46 0.34
CA ILE A 24 -11.49 -2.46 0.24
C ILE A 24 -11.00 -2.06 1.63
N GLU A 25 -11.91 -1.83 2.58
CA GLU A 25 -11.57 -1.50 3.98
C GLU A 25 -10.79 -2.64 4.66
N TRP A 26 -11.16 -3.90 4.43
CA TRP A 26 -10.45 -5.06 4.97
C TRP A 26 -9.08 -5.26 4.32
N TRP A 27 -8.99 -5.06 3.00
CA TRP A 27 -7.73 -5.13 2.27
C TRP A 27 -6.75 -4.04 2.73
N ALA A 28 -7.24 -2.83 3.00
CA ALA A 28 -6.46 -1.74 3.57
C ALA A 28 -5.89 -2.07 4.97
N LYS A 29 -6.52 -3.02 5.69
CA LYS A 29 -6.05 -3.56 6.97
C LYS A 29 -5.17 -4.80 6.83
N ALA A 30 -4.81 -5.18 5.60
CA ALA A 30 -4.09 -6.43 5.28
C ALA A 30 -4.83 -7.70 5.74
N VAL A 31 -6.15 -7.69 5.66
CA VAL A 31 -7.06 -8.80 5.98
C VAL A 31 -7.84 -9.21 4.73
N SER A 32 -8.08 -10.52 4.56
CA SER A 32 -8.85 -11.04 3.43
C SER A 32 -10.31 -10.58 3.45
N CYS A 33 -10.83 -10.28 2.26
CA CYS A 33 -12.25 -10.03 2.02
C CYS A 33 -13.16 -11.11 2.61
N GLY A 34 -14.31 -10.70 3.16
CA GLY A 34 -15.37 -11.61 3.59
C GLY A 34 -15.16 -12.27 4.95
N ASN A 35 -14.07 -11.96 5.67
CA ASN A 35 -13.84 -12.46 7.02
C ASN A 35 -13.70 -11.31 8.04
N PRO A 36 -14.78 -10.55 8.30
CA PRO A 36 -14.78 -9.46 9.26
C PRO A 36 -14.61 -10.03 10.66
N THR A 37 -13.38 -10.02 11.16
CA THR A 37 -13.10 -10.43 12.54
C THR A 37 -12.73 -9.22 13.39
N ASN A 38 -13.16 -9.24 14.64
CA ASN A 38 -12.67 -8.29 15.67
C ASN A 38 -11.16 -8.49 15.96
N HIS A 39 -10.52 -9.48 15.32
CA HIS A 39 -9.12 -9.84 15.48
C HIS A 39 -8.24 -9.32 14.34
N TRP A 40 -8.70 -8.29 13.62
CA TRP A 40 -7.96 -7.67 12.51
C TRP A 40 -6.51 -7.33 12.90
N PHE A 41 -6.27 -6.86 14.13
CA PHE A 41 -4.93 -6.54 14.61
C PHE A 41 -4.04 -7.78 14.75
N ALA A 42 -4.58 -8.90 15.22
CA ALA A 42 -3.83 -10.16 15.31
C ALA A 42 -3.49 -10.70 13.92
N GLN A 43 -4.44 -10.61 12.99
CA GLN A 43 -4.22 -10.99 11.59
C GLN A 43 -3.17 -10.09 10.93
N TRP A 44 -3.30 -8.77 11.06
CA TRP A 44 -2.31 -7.80 10.62
C TRP A 44 -0.92 -8.12 11.17
N LEU A 45 -0.79 -8.43 12.46
CA LEU A 45 0.48 -8.79 13.08
C LEU A 45 1.05 -10.10 12.50
N THR A 46 0.20 -11.09 12.21
CA THR A 46 0.64 -12.32 11.55
C THR A 46 1.11 -12.08 10.11
N THR A 47 0.40 -11.25 9.35
CA THR A 47 0.79 -10.84 8.00
C THR A 47 2.11 -10.10 8.02
N LEU A 48 2.26 -9.16 8.96
CA LEU A 48 3.50 -8.42 9.17
C LEU A 48 4.68 -9.37 9.48
N ARG A 49 4.50 -10.34 10.38
CA ARG A 49 5.54 -11.34 10.71
C ARG A 49 5.93 -12.24 9.54
N ARG A 50 4.99 -12.52 8.63
CA ARG A 50 5.21 -13.34 7.44
C ARG A 50 5.81 -12.54 6.28
N SER A 51 5.72 -11.21 6.31
CA SER A 51 6.33 -10.37 5.28
C SER A 51 7.84 -10.60 5.24
N THR A 52 8.37 -10.85 4.03
CA THR A 52 9.80 -11.03 3.77
C THR A 52 10.62 -9.80 4.17
N LEU A 53 9.97 -8.63 4.15
CA LEU A 53 10.44 -7.37 4.71
C LEU A 53 11.10 -7.50 6.09
N LEU A 54 10.54 -8.31 7.02
CA LEU A 54 11.12 -8.49 8.36
C LEU A 54 12.17 -9.61 8.46
N ALA A 55 12.14 -10.59 7.56
CA ALA A 55 13.04 -11.72 7.58
C ALA A 55 14.46 -11.32 7.15
N ASP A 56 14.56 -10.48 6.12
CA ASP A 56 15.83 -9.99 5.58
C ASP A 56 16.39 -8.79 6.36
N SER A 57 15.57 -8.16 7.21
CA SER A 57 15.92 -6.91 7.87
C SER A 57 16.42 -7.05 9.32
N LYS A 58 16.83 -8.24 9.79
CA LYS A 58 17.30 -8.42 11.18
C LYS A 58 18.48 -7.51 11.55
N ILE A 59 19.41 -7.32 10.62
CA ILE A 59 20.55 -6.39 10.79
C ILE A 59 20.04 -4.95 10.88
N ILE A 60 19.06 -4.60 10.06
CA ILE A 60 18.46 -3.26 10.01
C ILE A 60 17.68 -2.98 11.30
N LEU A 61 16.94 -3.96 11.81
CA LEU A 61 16.23 -3.88 13.08
C LEU A 61 17.23 -3.69 14.23
N ALA A 62 18.35 -4.42 14.22
CA ALA A 62 19.40 -4.27 15.24
C ALA A 62 20.07 -2.89 15.18
N VAL A 63 20.40 -2.39 13.99
CA VAL A 63 20.97 -1.04 13.80
C VAL A 63 19.96 0.04 14.21
N SER A 64 18.70 -0.08 13.79
CA SER A 64 17.63 0.85 14.13
C SER A 64 17.38 0.86 15.65
N LEU A 65 17.38 -0.31 16.29
CA LEU A 65 17.23 -0.43 17.73
C LEU A 65 18.40 0.22 18.47
N GLY A 66 19.64 -0.01 18.03
CA GLY A 66 20.83 0.65 18.58
C GLY A 66 20.73 2.18 18.49
N TYR A 67 20.30 2.70 17.35
CA TYR A 67 20.07 4.14 17.16
C TYR A 67 18.92 4.69 18.01
N ILE A 68 17.82 3.95 18.16
CA ILE A 68 16.70 4.33 19.04
C ILE A 68 17.18 4.44 20.49
N LEU A 69 17.99 3.48 20.97
CA LEU A 69 18.53 3.51 22.33
C LEU A 69 19.44 4.74 22.54
N VAL A 70 20.27 5.09 21.56
CA VAL A 70 21.11 6.31 21.62
C VAL A 70 20.25 7.57 21.56
N ALA A 71 19.22 7.60 20.71
CA ALA A 71 18.27 8.71 20.64
C ALA A 71 17.56 8.92 21.98
N PHE A 72 17.13 7.84 22.63
CA PHE A 72 16.50 7.87 23.94
C PHE A 72 17.46 8.39 25.02
N ALA A 73 18.72 7.94 24.99
CA ALA A 73 19.75 8.40 25.91
C ALA A 73 20.06 9.90 25.76
N LYS A 74 19.93 10.46 24.55
CA LYS A 74 20.16 11.89 24.25
C LYS A 74 18.88 12.73 24.21
N TRP A 75 17.71 12.11 24.40
CA TRP A 75 16.40 12.77 24.27
C TRP A 75 16.26 14.00 25.18
N ARG A 76 16.71 13.90 26.43
CA ARG A 76 16.63 15.04 27.38
C ARG A 76 17.40 16.27 26.90
N GLN A 77 18.58 16.08 26.31
CA GLN A 77 19.40 17.17 25.80
C GLN A 77 18.77 17.80 24.54
N PHE A 78 18.25 16.94 23.66
CA PHE A 78 17.53 17.35 22.46
C PHE A 78 16.28 18.17 22.80
N VAL A 79 15.46 17.70 23.74
CA VAL A 79 14.25 18.40 24.16
C VAL A 79 14.56 19.81 24.69
N ARG A 80 15.63 19.96 25.48
CA ARG A 80 16.02 21.28 26.01
C ARG A 80 16.49 22.26 24.94
N THR A 81 17.03 21.77 23.83
CA THR A 81 17.70 22.63 22.84
C THR A 81 16.80 22.94 21.64
N SER A 82 16.02 21.96 21.18
CA SER A 82 15.38 22.03 19.85
C SER A 82 13.87 21.79 19.88
N TRP A 83 13.28 21.44 21.03
CA TRP A 83 11.86 21.08 21.12
C TRP A 83 10.92 22.22 20.74
N SER A 84 11.23 23.45 21.14
CA SER A 84 10.39 24.63 20.86
C SER A 84 10.13 24.83 19.37
N ILE A 85 11.06 24.41 18.50
CA ILE A 85 10.96 24.52 17.04
C ILE A 85 10.41 23.23 16.42
N LEU A 86 10.82 22.07 16.94
CA LEU A 86 10.57 20.79 16.27
C LEU A 86 9.30 20.06 16.74
N TRP A 87 8.72 20.42 17.90
CA TRP A 87 7.53 19.76 18.41
C TRP A 87 6.34 19.69 17.41
N PRO A 88 6.08 20.70 16.53
CA PRO A 88 4.99 20.59 15.58
C PRO A 88 5.23 19.47 14.56
N VAL A 89 6.48 19.29 14.14
CA VAL A 89 6.88 18.23 13.18
C VAL A 89 6.66 16.85 13.80
N TYR A 90 7.05 16.67 15.07
CA TYR A 90 6.75 15.43 15.81
C TYR A 90 5.25 15.21 15.97
N ALA A 91 4.47 16.26 16.26
CA ALA A 91 3.03 16.15 16.39
C ALA A 91 2.38 15.71 15.07
N VAL A 92 2.70 16.36 13.95
CA VAL A 92 2.17 15.97 12.62
C VAL A 92 2.55 14.54 12.28
N CYS A 93 3.80 14.13 12.52
CA CYS A 93 4.23 12.75 12.27
C CYS A 93 3.48 11.75 13.17
N ALA A 94 3.28 12.06 14.45
CA ALA A 94 2.56 11.20 15.37
C ALA A 94 1.08 11.08 14.99
N PHE A 95 0.42 12.18 14.62
CA PHE A 95 -0.95 12.16 14.11
C PHE A 95 -1.06 11.41 12.79
N GLY A 96 -0.11 11.60 11.87
CA GLY A 96 -0.05 10.87 10.61
C GLY A 96 0.12 9.36 10.79
N LEU A 97 1.01 8.94 11.68
CA LEU A 97 1.20 7.53 12.05
C LEU A 97 -0.06 6.95 12.71
N GLY A 98 -0.68 7.68 13.64
CA GLY A 98 -1.91 7.26 14.29
C GLY A 98 -3.07 7.15 13.31
N PHE A 99 -3.22 8.12 12.41
CA PHE A 99 -4.21 8.11 11.33
C PHE A 99 -3.99 6.91 10.40
N TRP A 100 -2.78 6.74 9.87
CA TRP A 100 -2.43 5.61 9.00
C TRP A 100 -2.74 4.27 9.67
N PHE A 101 -2.29 4.08 10.91
CA PHE A 101 -2.47 2.84 11.64
C PHE A 101 -3.95 2.53 11.90
N TYR A 102 -4.77 3.57 12.11
CA TYR A 102 -6.22 3.41 12.29
C TYR A 102 -6.96 3.15 10.97
N SER A 103 -6.59 3.85 9.90
CA SER A 103 -7.32 3.82 8.63
C SER A 103 -6.91 2.65 7.73
N ALA A 104 -5.62 2.45 7.52
CA ALA A 104 -5.07 1.54 6.52
C ALA A 104 -3.67 1.03 6.94
N PRO A 105 -3.58 0.19 7.99
CA PRO A 105 -2.31 -0.24 8.60
C PRO A 105 -1.47 -1.17 7.71
N ASP A 106 -1.90 -1.48 6.49
CA ASP A 106 -1.02 -2.08 5.50
C ASP A 106 0.18 -1.14 5.23
N ILE A 107 1.39 -1.71 5.30
CA ILE A 107 2.65 -0.95 5.22
C ILE A 107 2.72 -0.13 3.94
N ARG A 108 2.17 -0.64 2.83
CA ARG A 108 2.18 0.02 1.51
C ARG A 108 1.63 1.44 1.57
N PHE A 109 0.62 1.67 2.40
CA PHE A 109 -0.01 2.99 2.56
C PHE A 109 0.67 3.87 3.61
N GLY A 110 1.56 3.29 4.44
CA GLY A 110 2.18 3.95 5.58
C GLY A 110 3.66 4.26 5.43
N LEU A 111 4.30 3.79 4.37
CA LEU A 111 5.75 3.90 4.17
C LEU A 111 6.26 5.33 4.38
N GLY A 112 5.55 6.35 3.89
CA GLY A 112 5.93 7.76 4.08
C GLY A 112 5.95 8.18 5.55
N PHE A 113 4.89 7.88 6.31
CA PHE A 113 4.79 8.21 7.73
C PHE A 113 5.78 7.41 8.58
N ILE A 114 5.97 6.12 8.27
CA ILE A 114 6.94 5.26 8.93
C ILE A 114 8.36 5.79 8.69
N SER A 115 8.70 6.09 7.43
CA SER A 115 10.00 6.66 7.05
C SER A 115 10.27 7.97 7.79
N LEU A 116 9.30 8.88 7.80
CA LEU A 116 9.40 10.15 8.50
C LEU A 116 9.58 9.94 10.01
N GLY A 117 8.81 9.03 10.61
CA GLY A 117 8.92 8.67 12.02
C GLY A 117 10.32 8.18 12.38
N PHE A 118 10.91 7.31 11.55
CA PHE A 118 12.29 6.87 11.72
C PHE A 118 13.29 8.03 11.59
N ILE A 119 13.17 8.88 10.56
CA ILE A 119 14.05 10.05 10.40
C ILE A 119 13.99 10.96 11.64
N LEU A 120 12.79 11.23 12.15
CA LEU A 120 12.60 12.06 13.34
C LEU A 120 13.13 11.39 14.62
N LEU A 121 13.05 10.06 14.74
CA LEU A 121 13.68 9.33 15.85
C LEU A 121 15.21 9.43 15.83
N LEU A 122 15.82 9.52 14.65
CA LEU A 122 17.29 9.61 14.49
C LEU A 122 17.84 11.03 14.65
N LEU A 123 16.99 12.04 14.47
CA LEU A 123 17.38 13.44 14.47
C LEU A 123 18.09 13.88 15.77
N PRO A 124 17.67 13.49 16.99
CA PRO A 124 18.40 13.78 18.23
C PRO A 124 19.85 13.29 18.26
N VAL A 125 20.11 12.11 17.67
CA VAL A 125 21.45 11.52 17.59
C VAL A 125 22.34 12.37 16.67
N SER A 126 21.82 12.74 15.50
CA SER A 126 22.56 13.56 14.53
C SER A 126 22.96 14.92 15.10
N PHE A 127 22.08 15.60 15.85
CA PHE A 127 22.36 16.89 16.49
C PHE A 127 23.41 16.80 17.61
N THR A 128 23.46 15.65 18.30
CA THR A 128 24.40 15.47 19.42
C THR A 128 25.78 15.02 18.91
N CYS A 129 25.83 14.09 17.95
CA CYS A 129 27.07 13.57 17.39
C CYS A 129 27.83 14.60 16.54
N THR A 130 27.13 15.50 15.85
CA THR A 130 27.76 16.59 15.07
C THR A 130 28.56 17.56 15.95
N LYS A 131 28.19 17.73 17.23
CA LYS A 131 28.98 18.51 18.20
C LYS A 131 30.23 17.79 18.69
N THR A 132 30.27 16.46 18.66
CA THR A 132 31.32 15.67 19.31
C THR A 132 32.36 15.10 18.34
N ILE A 133 31.96 14.76 17.11
CA ILE A 133 32.82 13.94 16.22
C ILE A 133 33.39 14.73 15.03
N GLY A 134 32.98 15.97 14.79
CA GLY A 134 33.55 16.81 13.71
C GLY A 134 33.30 16.30 12.27
N THR A 135 32.80 15.07 12.12
CA THR A 135 32.37 14.50 10.85
C THR A 135 30.98 15.03 10.50
N LYS A 136 30.96 15.66 9.34
CA LYS A 136 29.90 16.48 8.75
C LYS A 136 28.59 15.68 8.56
N PRO A 137 27.43 16.36 8.35
CA PRO A 137 26.08 15.83 8.06
C PRO A 137 25.97 14.61 7.11
N LEU A 138 27.04 14.27 6.41
CA LEU A 138 27.21 13.11 5.54
C LEU A 138 26.82 11.78 6.21
N VAL A 139 27.21 11.55 7.47
CA VAL A 139 26.89 10.27 8.16
C VAL A 139 25.39 10.15 8.40
N GLY A 140 24.74 11.22 8.86
CA GLY A 140 23.28 11.27 9.01
C GLY A 140 22.58 11.11 7.66
N MET A 141 23.11 11.72 6.61
CA MET A 141 22.58 11.61 5.25
C MET A 141 22.72 10.18 4.70
N ILE A 142 23.85 9.50 4.92
CA ILE A 142 24.06 8.10 4.50
C ILE A 142 23.11 7.16 5.25
N VAL A 143 22.87 7.38 6.54
CA VAL A 143 21.91 6.57 7.31
C VAL A 143 20.47 6.79 6.83
N ILE A 144 20.09 8.04 6.55
CA ILE A 144 18.76 8.38 6.02
C ILE A 144 18.59 7.79 4.61
N ILE A 145 19.56 7.96 3.71
CA ILE A 145 19.54 7.39 2.36
C ILE A 145 19.50 5.86 2.42
N GLY A 146 20.31 5.24 3.28
CA GLY A 146 20.30 3.81 3.51
C GLY A 146 18.92 3.31 3.96
N MET A 147 18.27 4.00 4.90
CA MET A 147 16.91 3.64 5.33
C MET A 147 15.87 3.83 4.23
N ILE A 148 15.92 4.92 3.46
CA ILE A 148 15.00 5.16 2.34
C ILE A 148 15.14 4.06 1.28
N LEU A 149 16.37 3.71 0.90
CA LEU A 149 16.64 2.66 -0.08
C LEU A 149 16.20 1.27 0.42
N LEU A 150 16.28 1.02 1.73
CA LEU A 150 15.84 -0.23 2.34
C LEU A 150 14.32 -0.35 2.43
N LEU A 151 13.63 0.75 2.76
CA LEU A 151 12.17 0.80 2.75
C LEU A 151 11.61 0.69 1.33
N ALA A 152 12.33 1.22 0.33
CA ALA A 152 11.99 1.07 -1.09
C ALA A 152 12.31 -0.33 -1.63
N GLY A 153 13.39 -0.98 -1.17
CA GLY A 153 13.85 -2.28 -1.67
C GLY A 153 13.12 -3.50 -1.09
N GLY A 154 12.30 -3.34 -0.05
CA GLY A 154 11.59 -4.46 0.58
C GLY A 154 10.42 -5.02 -0.22
N GLU A 155 9.87 -4.25 -1.16
CA GLU A 155 8.76 -4.68 -2.03
C GLU A 155 9.18 -4.89 -3.49
N TYR A 156 10.33 -4.33 -3.88
CA TYR A 156 10.84 -4.41 -5.24
C TYR A 156 12.21 -5.10 -5.22
N PRO A 157 12.33 -6.30 -5.80
CA PRO A 157 13.63 -6.94 -5.96
C PRO A 157 14.58 -5.95 -6.65
N LEU A 158 15.79 -5.74 -6.13
CA LEU A 158 16.79 -4.87 -6.78
C LEU A 158 17.09 -5.32 -8.23
N THR A 159 16.77 -6.58 -8.57
CA THR A 159 16.81 -7.15 -9.92
C THR A 159 15.76 -6.58 -10.89
N THR A 160 14.71 -5.92 -10.39
CA THR A 160 13.69 -5.22 -11.20
C THR A 160 14.05 -3.75 -11.50
N LEU A 161 15.10 -3.22 -10.86
CA LEU A 161 15.65 -1.89 -11.16
C LEU A 161 16.52 -1.95 -12.43
N SER A 162 15.87 -2.14 -13.59
CA SER A 162 16.48 -1.84 -14.87
C SER A 162 16.64 -0.33 -15.01
N SER A 163 17.70 0.15 -15.69
CA SER A 163 17.89 1.58 -15.97
C SER A 163 16.71 2.19 -16.73
N LYS A 164 16.00 1.37 -17.51
CA LYS A 164 14.74 1.75 -18.20
C LYS A 164 13.62 2.04 -17.20
N ASN A 165 13.55 1.29 -16.11
CA ASN A 165 12.48 1.39 -15.10
C ASN A 165 12.60 2.62 -14.18
N LEU A 166 13.70 3.37 -14.31
CA LEU A 166 13.93 4.62 -13.58
C LEU A 166 13.14 5.80 -14.18
N VAL A 167 12.82 5.72 -15.47
CA VAL A 167 12.15 6.80 -16.23
C VAL A 167 10.78 6.35 -16.73
N THR A 168 10.63 5.07 -17.07
CA THR A 168 9.36 4.49 -17.50
C THR A 168 8.91 3.40 -16.54
N PRO A 169 7.62 3.26 -16.22
CA PRO A 169 7.16 2.13 -15.42
C PRO A 169 7.49 0.80 -16.11
N SER A 170 7.66 -0.25 -15.30
CA SER A 170 7.80 -1.62 -15.81
C SER A 170 6.54 -2.05 -16.56
N ASP A 171 6.71 -2.94 -17.54
CA ASP A 171 5.58 -3.59 -18.20
C ASP A 171 4.76 -4.40 -17.18
N TYR A 172 3.43 -4.40 -17.34
CA TYR A 172 2.56 -5.22 -16.50
C TYR A 172 2.88 -6.70 -16.68
N PRO A 173 2.77 -7.52 -15.62
CA PRO A 173 2.93 -8.95 -15.75
C PRO A 173 1.87 -9.48 -16.73
N PRO A 174 2.24 -10.41 -17.64
CA PRO A 174 1.27 -11.01 -18.53
C PRO A 174 0.23 -11.75 -17.69
N VAL A 175 -1.05 -11.48 -17.94
CA VAL A 175 -2.16 -12.21 -17.33
C VAL A 175 -2.70 -13.20 -18.35
N GLU A 176 -2.72 -14.47 -17.97
CA GLU A 176 -3.35 -15.52 -18.78
C GLU A 176 -4.84 -15.20 -18.91
N SER A 177 -5.30 -15.24 -20.14
CA SER A 177 -6.67 -14.89 -20.50
C SER A 177 -7.10 -15.80 -21.63
N GLU A 178 -8.25 -16.42 -21.44
CA GLU A 178 -8.85 -17.32 -22.40
C GLU A 178 -9.74 -16.55 -23.35
N THR A 179 -9.91 -17.08 -24.55
CA THR A 179 -10.82 -16.51 -25.53
C THR A 179 -12.18 -17.15 -25.33
N ALA A 180 -13.21 -16.33 -25.13
CA ALA A 180 -14.56 -16.76 -24.89
C ALA A 180 -15.55 -16.02 -25.81
N GLN A 181 -16.76 -16.58 -25.94
CA GLN A 181 -17.80 -16.04 -26.83
C GLN A 181 -18.91 -15.38 -26.01
N LEU A 182 -19.25 -14.15 -26.37
CA LEU A 182 -20.39 -13.41 -25.84
C LEU A 182 -21.33 -13.06 -27.01
N GLY A 183 -22.33 -13.91 -27.24
CA GLY A 183 -23.11 -13.87 -28.48
C GLY A 183 -22.21 -14.15 -29.69
N ASP A 184 -22.23 -13.24 -30.66
CA ASP A 184 -21.38 -13.32 -31.86
C ASP A 184 -20.00 -12.64 -31.69
N TYR A 185 -19.70 -12.13 -30.49
CA TYR A 185 -18.45 -11.42 -30.22
C TYR A 185 -17.45 -12.29 -29.47
N THR A 186 -16.19 -12.15 -29.85
CA THR A 186 -15.06 -12.72 -29.12
C THR A 186 -14.61 -11.76 -28.03
N VAL A 187 -14.58 -12.25 -26.80
CA VAL A 187 -14.16 -11.53 -25.60
C VAL A 187 -13.07 -12.32 -24.87
N TYR A 188 -12.26 -11.64 -24.06
CA TYR A 188 -11.25 -12.30 -23.24
C TYR A 188 -11.78 -12.49 -21.81
N ASP A 189 -11.62 -13.71 -21.28
CA ASP A 189 -11.94 -14.05 -19.89
C ASP A 189 -10.65 -14.16 -19.09
N SER A 190 -10.53 -13.37 -18.01
CA SER A 190 -9.38 -13.45 -17.11
C SER A 190 -9.59 -14.62 -16.15
N GLU A 191 -8.72 -15.63 -16.18
CA GLU A 191 -8.82 -16.74 -15.22
C GLU A 191 -8.80 -16.26 -13.75
N SER A 192 -9.57 -16.99 -12.94
CA SER A 192 -10.12 -16.72 -11.58
C SER A 192 -9.27 -16.04 -10.49
N SER A 193 -7.99 -15.71 -10.71
CA SER A 193 -7.12 -15.10 -9.69
C SER A 193 -6.83 -13.62 -9.92
N SER A 194 -7.09 -13.10 -11.11
CA SER A 194 -6.74 -11.74 -11.51
C SER A 194 -7.95 -11.07 -12.15
N TYR A 195 -8.57 -10.10 -11.47
CA TYR A 195 -9.66 -9.27 -12.00
C TYR A 195 -9.22 -8.33 -13.14
N ALA A 196 -8.15 -8.64 -13.86
CA ALA A 196 -7.49 -7.73 -14.78
C ALA A 196 -7.10 -8.42 -16.09
N CYS A 197 -7.44 -7.76 -17.19
CA CYS A 197 -6.79 -7.91 -18.48
C CYS A 197 -6.05 -6.60 -18.78
N TRP A 198 -4.72 -6.65 -18.78
CA TRP A 198 -3.90 -5.44 -18.93
C TRP A 198 -3.75 -5.01 -20.39
N ASP A 199 -3.76 -5.95 -21.33
CA ASP A 199 -3.38 -5.76 -22.73
C ASP A 199 -4.43 -6.25 -23.75
N LYS A 200 -5.48 -6.91 -23.28
CA LYS A 200 -6.53 -7.52 -24.12
C LYS A 200 -7.90 -6.91 -23.86
N PHE A 201 -8.52 -6.41 -24.93
CA PHE A 201 -9.84 -5.79 -24.87
C PHE A 201 -10.70 -6.24 -26.06
N PRO A 202 -12.01 -6.47 -25.87
CA PRO A 202 -12.77 -6.40 -24.61
C PRO A 202 -12.50 -7.59 -23.68
N CYS A 203 -12.49 -7.36 -22.36
CA CYS A 203 -12.27 -8.38 -21.35
C CYS A 203 -13.27 -8.28 -20.18
N THR A 204 -13.62 -9.42 -19.59
CA THR A 204 -14.42 -9.52 -18.38
C THR A 204 -13.90 -10.66 -17.51
N SER A 205 -14.12 -10.59 -16.19
CA SER A 205 -13.93 -11.72 -15.26
C SER A 205 -15.27 -12.33 -14.82
N ARG A 206 -16.37 -11.90 -15.46
CA ARG A 206 -17.76 -12.21 -15.09
C ARG A 206 -18.56 -12.60 -16.32
N LEU A 207 -17.97 -13.40 -17.21
CA LEU A 207 -18.58 -13.73 -18.50
C LEU A 207 -19.99 -14.33 -18.35
N ASN A 208 -20.20 -15.16 -17.33
CA ASN A 208 -21.47 -15.84 -17.07
C ASN A 208 -22.55 -14.93 -16.49
N GLU A 209 -22.19 -13.74 -16.01
CA GLU A 209 -23.11 -12.80 -15.34
C GLU A 209 -23.50 -11.64 -16.26
N ILE A 210 -22.97 -11.56 -17.48
CA ILE A 210 -23.20 -10.44 -18.40
C ILE A 210 -23.87 -10.88 -19.69
N GLU A 211 -24.74 -10.00 -20.22
CA GLU A 211 -25.38 -10.20 -21.52
C GLU A 211 -25.42 -8.89 -22.31
N LEU A 212 -25.45 -8.99 -23.64
CA LEU A 212 -25.56 -7.86 -24.55
C LEU A 212 -27.00 -7.31 -24.55
N ARG A 213 -27.14 -5.99 -24.48
CA ARG A 213 -28.45 -5.32 -24.57
C ARG A 213 -29.03 -5.35 -25.98
N GLY A 214 -28.16 -5.44 -26.98
CA GLY A 214 -28.50 -5.40 -28.40
C GLY A 214 -27.47 -6.14 -29.24
N PRO A 215 -27.63 -6.14 -30.57
CA PRO A 215 -26.74 -6.86 -31.47
C PRO A 215 -25.33 -6.26 -31.56
N ARG A 216 -25.09 -5.06 -31.02
CA ARG A 216 -23.80 -4.37 -31.08
C ARG A 216 -23.21 -4.13 -29.70
N LEU A 217 -21.89 -4.16 -29.60
CA LEU A 217 -21.17 -3.79 -28.35
C LEU A 217 -21.53 -2.38 -27.87
N GLN A 218 -21.81 -1.45 -28.79
CA GLN A 218 -22.22 -0.08 -28.45
C GLN A 218 -23.60 -0.01 -27.80
N ASP A 219 -24.43 -1.04 -27.96
CA ASP A 219 -25.74 -1.08 -27.33
C ASP A 219 -25.63 -1.35 -25.81
N GLY A 220 -24.44 -1.77 -25.36
CA GLY A 220 -24.07 -1.94 -23.95
C GLY A 220 -24.37 -3.32 -23.38
N PHE A 221 -24.12 -3.46 -22.09
CA PHE A 221 -24.25 -4.72 -21.34
C PHE A 221 -25.21 -4.57 -20.17
N ARG A 222 -25.84 -5.66 -19.76
CA ARG A 222 -26.60 -5.74 -18.50
C ARG A 222 -26.18 -6.98 -17.73
N VAL A 223 -26.34 -6.92 -16.42
CA VAL A 223 -26.02 -8.05 -15.53
C VAL A 223 -27.24 -8.97 -15.51
N ASN A 224 -27.03 -10.25 -15.76
CA ASN A 224 -28.06 -11.28 -15.60
C ASN A 224 -27.93 -11.87 -14.19
N PRO A 225 -28.85 -11.54 -13.25
CA PRO A 225 -28.85 -12.15 -11.92
C PRO A 225 -29.22 -13.63 -12.09
N SER A 226 -28.20 -14.49 -12.07
CA SER A 226 -28.36 -15.95 -12.10
C SER A 226 -28.92 -16.47 -10.79
#